data_AF-J7KXZ6-F1
#
_entry.id   AF-J7KXZ6-F1
#
_cell.length_a   1.000
_cell.length_b   1.000
_cell.length_c   1.000
_cell.angle_alpha   90.00
_cell.angle_beta   90.00
_cell.angle_gamma   90.00
#
_symmetry.space_group_name_H-M   'P 1'
#
loop_
_entity.id
_entity.type
_entity.pdbx_description
1 polymer ?
#
loop_
_entity_poly.entity_id
_entity_poly.type
_entity_poly.pdbx_seq_one_letter_code
_entity_poly.pdbx_strand_id
1 'polypeptide(L)'
;MAARGSIDTTGKARRNMTVNDIDTSPLPEAAPAAPTPLTLDRLAGLTAEIAEEVRQGLHEIHFDAEERWSVRLRADDYTDVWLISWTPDQSTRLHDHAGSLGALTVVTGELVEHHWDGGLRERILAEGEGGRFPLGHVHDVVNTSTAPAVSVHAYSPPLTAMHYYEVTDGGTLRRTGSILTTDPEPDVPTLEAVPTASAEPEEGGR
;
A
#
# COMPACT_ATOMS: atom_id res chain seq x y z
N MET A 1 -31.66 -75.91 12.22
CA MET A 1 -31.57 -76.37 13.63
C MET A 1 -31.54 -75.14 14.51
N ALA A 2 -32.41 -75.10 15.51
CA ALA A 2 -32.62 -73.98 16.44
C ALA A 2 -31.74 -74.09 17.69
N ALA A 3 -31.44 -72.95 18.32
CA ALA A 3 -31.42 -72.67 19.78
C ALA A 3 -30.76 -71.28 19.99
N ARG A 4 -31.46 -70.22 20.40
CA ARG A 4 -31.95 -69.85 21.75
C ARG A 4 -30.85 -69.57 22.79
N GLY A 5 -30.89 -68.34 23.33
CA GLY A 5 -30.24 -67.90 24.56
C GLY A 5 -29.72 -66.48 24.42
N SER A 6 -29.82 -65.54 25.35
CA SER A 6 -30.61 -65.36 26.56
C SER A 6 -30.49 -63.86 26.84
N ILE A 7 -31.62 -63.19 27.10
CA ILE A 7 -31.65 -61.76 27.39
C ILE A 7 -31.44 -61.64 28.90
N ASP A 8 -30.36 -60.99 29.32
CA ASP A 8 -30.22 -60.56 30.71
C ASP A 8 -30.07 -59.05 30.75
N THR A 9 -30.92 -58.45 31.58
CA THR A 9 -31.22 -57.01 31.61
C THR A 9 -30.65 -56.49 32.91
N THR A 10 -29.48 -55.84 32.87
CA THR A 10 -28.97 -55.11 34.03
C THR A 10 -28.83 -53.64 33.68
N GLY A 11 -29.60 -52.82 34.38
CA GLY A 11 -29.81 -51.40 34.11
C GLY A 11 -28.55 -50.56 34.22
N LYS A 12 -28.30 -49.76 33.19
CA LYS A 12 -27.32 -48.68 33.22
C LYS A 12 -28.00 -47.44 33.79
N ALA A 13 -27.48 -46.94 34.91
CA ALA A 13 -27.94 -45.74 35.58
C ALA A 13 -27.98 -44.55 34.61
N ARG A 14 -29.14 -43.89 34.53
CA ARG A 14 -29.33 -42.65 33.78
C ARG A 14 -28.67 -41.54 34.60
N ARG A 15 -27.52 -41.04 34.14
CA ARG A 15 -26.97 -39.78 34.64
C ARG A 15 -27.73 -38.65 33.96
N ASN A 16 -28.51 -37.89 34.73
CA ASN A 16 -29.06 -36.61 34.29
C ASN A 16 -27.87 -35.69 33.98
N MET A 17 -27.72 -35.34 32.70
CA MET A 17 -26.80 -34.31 32.25
C MET A 17 -27.52 -32.98 32.44
N THR A 18 -27.14 -32.27 33.50
CA THR A 18 -27.63 -30.91 33.77
C THR A 18 -27.14 -30.02 32.63
N VAL A 19 -28.07 -29.40 31.91
CA VAL A 19 -27.78 -28.31 30.98
C VAL A 19 -27.39 -27.13 31.84
N ASN A 20 -26.10 -26.89 32.01
CA ASN A 20 -25.52 -25.62 32.49
C ASN A 20 -24.00 -25.70 32.38
N ASP A 21 -23.51 -25.55 31.15
CA ASP A 21 -22.16 -25.06 30.87
C ASP A 21 -22.22 -24.45 29.46
N ILE A 22 -22.92 -23.31 29.35
CA ILE A 22 -22.65 -22.40 28.23
C ILE A 22 -21.44 -21.60 28.68
N ASP A 23 -20.31 -21.88 28.05
CA ASP A 23 -19.11 -21.07 28.15
C ASP A 23 -19.45 -19.65 27.69
N THR A 24 -19.62 -18.74 28.65
CA THR A 24 -19.86 -17.30 28.43
C THR A 24 -18.55 -16.52 28.35
N SER A 25 -17.45 -17.16 27.94
CA SER A 25 -16.24 -16.43 27.59
C SER A 25 -16.56 -15.45 26.46
N PRO A 26 -16.22 -14.16 26.59
CA PRO A 26 -16.48 -13.21 25.53
C PRO A 26 -15.75 -13.66 24.26
N LEU A 27 -16.47 -13.74 23.15
CA LEU A 27 -15.87 -13.82 21.82
C LEU A 27 -14.85 -12.68 21.72
N PRO A 28 -13.64 -12.91 21.16
CA PRO A 28 -12.69 -11.83 20.97
C PRO A 28 -13.40 -10.71 20.22
N GLU A 29 -13.43 -9.53 20.85
CA GLU A 29 -13.97 -8.31 20.26
C GLU A 29 -13.30 -8.15 18.89
N ALA A 30 -14.09 -8.23 17.82
CA ALA A 30 -13.57 -8.12 16.47
C ALA A 30 -12.81 -6.80 16.39
N ALA A 31 -11.49 -6.88 16.21
CA ALA A 31 -10.69 -5.71 15.88
C ALA A 31 -11.42 -4.98 14.74
N PRO A 32 -11.54 -3.64 14.79
CA PRO A 32 -12.18 -2.91 13.71
C PRO A 32 -11.55 -3.39 12.40
N ALA A 33 -12.38 -3.87 11.47
CA ALA A 33 -11.90 -4.43 10.21
C ALA A 33 -10.96 -3.38 9.60
N ALA A 34 -9.66 -3.70 9.57
CA ALA A 34 -8.71 -2.87 8.86
C ALA A 34 -9.22 -2.71 7.42
N PRO A 35 -8.98 -1.58 6.76
CA PRO A 35 -9.49 -1.31 5.42
C PRO A 35 -9.07 -2.37 4.37
N THR A 36 -8.14 -3.26 4.74
CA THR A 36 -7.73 -4.44 3.99
C THR A 36 -7.39 -5.62 4.93
N PRO A 37 -7.55 -6.89 4.50
CA PRO A 37 -7.01 -8.04 5.20
C PRO A 37 -5.47 -8.21 5.06
N LEU A 38 -4.81 -7.42 4.20
CA LEU A 38 -3.37 -7.56 3.95
C LEU A 38 -2.52 -6.76 4.94
N THR A 39 -1.37 -7.34 5.31
CA THR A 39 -0.33 -6.68 6.12
C THR A 39 0.79 -6.14 5.23
N LEU A 40 1.60 -5.22 5.77
CA LEU A 40 2.79 -4.73 5.07
C LEU A 40 3.76 -5.84 4.67
N ASP A 41 3.94 -6.86 5.52
CA ASP A 41 4.81 -7.99 5.18
C ASP A 41 4.23 -8.88 4.08
N ARG A 42 2.89 -8.98 4.00
CA ARG A 42 2.25 -9.67 2.87
C ARG A 42 2.44 -8.89 1.57
N LEU A 43 2.31 -7.58 1.60
CA LEU A 43 2.56 -6.73 0.43
C LEU A 43 4.02 -6.78 -0.02
N ALA A 44 4.97 -6.68 0.92
CA ALA A 44 6.40 -6.81 0.60
C ALA A 44 6.76 -8.19 0.03
N GLY A 45 6.15 -9.26 0.54
CA GLY A 45 6.30 -10.60 -0.04
C GLY A 45 5.75 -10.69 -1.46
N LEU A 46 4.56 -10.10 -1.70
CA LEU A 46 3.93 -10.07 -3.01
C LEU A 46 4.76 -9.30 -4.04
N THR A 47 5.27 -8.12 -3.71
CA THR A 47 6.12 -7.35 -4.64
C THR A 47 7.41 -8.07 -4.95
N ALA A 48 8.01 -8.76 -3.98
CA ALA A 48 9.22 -9.55 -4.19
C ALA A 48 9.00 -10.77 -5.09
N GLU A 49 7.86 -11.47 -4.92
CA GLU A 49 7.46 -12.60 -5.76
C GLU A 49 7.26 -12.16 -7.22
N ILE A 50 6.48 -11.09 -7.43
CA ILE A 50 6.23 -10.56 -8.78
C ILE A 50 7.51 -9.97 -9.40
N ALA A 51 8.39 -9.35 -8.60
CA ALA A 51 9.69 -8.89 -9.10
C ALA A 51 10.55 -10.04 -9.65
N GLU A 52 10.43 -11.23 -9.07
CA GLU A 52 11.11 -12.42 -9.58
C GLU A 52 10.50 -12.92 -10.90
N GLU A 53 9.18 -12.90 -11.04
CA GLU A 53 8.53 -13.19 -12.33
C GLU A 53 8.98 -12.23 -13.44
N VAL A 54 9.13 -10.93 -13.11
CA VAL A 54 9.62 -9.93 -14.05
C VAL A 54 11.07 -10.22 -14.45
N ARG A 55 11.95 -10.57 -13.50
CA ARG A 55 13.33 -10.99 -13.81
C ARG A 55 13.41 -12.24 -14.69
N GLN A 56 12.44 -13.14 -14.58
CA GLN A 56 12.32 -14.32 -15.44
C GLN A 56 11.83 -14.00 -16.86
N GLY A 57 11.48 -12.74 -17.15
CA GLY A 57 11.01 -12.29 -18.45
C GLY A 57 9.55 -12.67 -18.72
N LEU A 58 8.75 -12.88 -17.68
CA LEU A 58 7.32 -13.20 -17.81
C LEU A 58 6.45 -11.98 -18.09
N HIS A 59 7.01 -10.78 -17.97
CA HIS A 59 6.32 -9.50 -18.13
C HIS A 59 7.08 -8.62 -19.12
N GLU A 60 6.35 -7.95 -20.01
CA GLU A 60 6.94 -6.97 -20.93
C GLU A 60 7.27 -5.68 -20.17
N ILE A 61 8.39 -5.04 -20.53
CA ILE A 61 8.85 -3.79 -19.93
C ILE A 61 9.12 -2.81 -21.06
N HIS A 62 8.56 -1.62 -20.94
CA HIS A 62 8.81 -0.51 -21.85
C HIS A 62 9.50 0.60 -21.08
N PHE A 63 10.45 1.27 -21.73
CA PHE A 63 11.11 2.45 -21.20
C PHE A 63 10.75 3.63 -22.09
N ASP A 64 10.20 4.68 -21.48
CA ASP A 64 9.86 5.92 -22.14
C ASP A 64 10.33 7.08 -21.25
N ALA A 65 11.12 7.97 -21.86
CA ALA A 65 11.77 9.07 -21.17
C ALA A 65 10.87 10.31 -21.07
N GLU A 66 9.86 10.41 -21.92
CA GLU A 66 8.92 11.53 -21.95
C GLU A 66 7.72 11.24 -21.05
N GLU A 67 7.14 10.04 -21.16
CA GLU A 67 6.00 9.59 -20.36
C GLU A 67 6.43 8.41 -19.48
N ARG A 68 6.24 8.50 -18.16
CA ARG A 68 6.60 7.37 -17.28
C ARG A 68 5.73 6.17 -17.64
N TRP A 69 6.37 5.06 -17.99
CA TRP A 69 5.65 3.83 -18.27
C TRP A 69 5.33 3.06 -16.98
N SER A 70 4.04 2.78 -16.78
CA SER A 70 3.52 1.88 -15.75
C SER A 70 2.45 0.95 -16.33
N VAL A 71 2.33 -0.26 -15.77
CA VAL A 71 1.26 -1.20 -16.13
C VAL A 71 0.77 -1.94 -14.90
N ARG A 72 -0.54 -2.14 -14.80
CA ARG A 72 -1.15 -2.94 -13.73
C ARG A 72 -1.06 -4.43 -14.08
N LEU A 73 -0.29 -5.18 -13.31
CA LEU A 73 -0.11 -6.63 -13.48
C LEU A 73 -1.24 -7.43 -12.85
N ARG A 74 -1.75 -6.98 -11.69
CA ARG A 74 -2.86 -7.62 -10.97
C ARG A 74 -3.80 -6.56 -10.41
N ALA A 75 -5.08 -6.90 -10.42
CA ALA A 75 -6.13 -6.14 -9.74
C ALA A 75 -7.16 -7.10 -9.15
N ASP A 76 -7.47 -6.96 -7.88
CA ASP A 76 -8.59 -7.60 -7.21
C ASP A 76 -9.22 -6.68 -6.16
N ASP A 77 -10.25 -7.17 -5.47
CA ASP A 77 -11.02 -6.38 -4.49
C ASP A 77 -10.16 -5.84 -3.33
N TYR A 78 -8.97 -6.39 -3.12
CA TYR A 78 -8.11 -6.05 -1.99
C TYR A 78 -6.77 -5.47 -2.43
N THR A 79 -6.29 -5.68 -3.64
CA THR A 79 -4.93 -5.30 -4.03
C THR A 79 -4.76 -5.01 -5.50
N ASP A 80 -4.06 -3.92 -5.78
CA ASP A 80 -3.49 -3.64 -7.10
C ASP A 80 -1.97 -3.83 -7.05
N VAL A 81 -1.42 -4.48 -8.08
CA VAL A 81 0.03 -4.65 -8.28
C VAL A 81 0.42 -4.02 -9.61
N TRP A 82 1.43 -3.15 -9.57
CA TRP A 82 1.91 -2.35 -10.67
C TRP A 82 3.38 -2.64 -10.96
N LEU A 83 3.73 -2.64 -12.24
CA LEU A 83 5.10 -2.66 -12.74
C LEU A 83 5.40 -1.29 -13.33
N ILE A 84 6.52 -0.69 -12.93
CA ILE A 84 6.88 0.68 -13.28
C ILE A 84 8.32 0.69 -13.79
N SER A 85 8.55 1.38 -14.90
CA SER A 85 9.89 1.69 -15.37
C SER A 85 10.26 3.13 -15.05
N TRP A 86 11.56 3.36 -14.83
CA TRP A 86 12.11 4.64 -14.45
C TRP A 86 13.31 4.94 -15.34
N THR A 87 13.18 5.83 -16.30
CA THR A 87 14.34 6.34 -17.03
C THR A 87 15.14 7.31 -16.15
N PRO A 88 16.39 7.67 -16.53
CA PRO A 88 17.15 8.68 -15.80
C PRO A 88 16.35 9.96 -15.55
N ASP A 89 16.54 10.54 -14.37
CA ASP A 89 15.92 11.79 -13.91
C ASP A 89 14.40 11.74 -13.70
N GLN A 90 13.73 10.60 -13.93
CA GLN A 90 12.31 10.45 -13.60
C GLN A 90 12.10 10.36 -12.08
N SER A 91 11.12 11.12 -11.60
CA SER A 91 10.77 11.20 -10.18
C SER A 91 9.27 11.34 -9.94
N THR A 92 8.83 10.88 -8.78
CA THR A 92 7.52 11.21 -8.25
C THR A 92 7.60 12.47 -7.43
N ARG A 93 6.45 13.11 -7.17
CA ARG A 93 6.38 14.19 -6.17
C ARG A 93 6.11 13.59 -4.81
N LEU A 94 6.59 14.23 -3.75
CA LEU A 94 6.32 13.81 -2.37
C LEU A 94 4.81 13.61 -2.13
N HIS A 95 4.41 12.38 -1.83
CA HIS A 95 3.00 11.99 -1.74
C HIS A 95 2.75 10.88 -0.71
N ASP A 96 1.49 10.74 -0.29
CA ASP A 96 0.99 9.53 0.37
C ASP A 96 -0.01 8.78 -0.53
N HIS A 97 -0.42 7.60 -0.06
CA HIS A 97 -1.36 6.69 -0.72
C HIS A 97 -2.77 6.72 -0.11
N ALA A 98 -3.11 7.85 0.53
CA ALA A 98 -4.36 8.08 1.24
C ALA A 98 -4.73 6.96 2.23
N GLY A 99 -5.71 6.13 1.87
CA GLY A 99 -6.22 5.03 2.70
C GLY A 99 -5.52 3.68 2.47
N SER A 100 -4.50 3.64 1.62
CA SER A 100 -3.84 2.40 1.20
C SER A 100 -2.53 2.19 1.96
N LEU A 101 -2.30 0.96 2.39
CA LEU A 101 -0.96 0.46 2.65
C LEU A 101 -0.25 0.22 1.31
N GLY A 102 1.08 0.21 1.32
CA GLY A 102 1.84 -0.18 0.14
C GLY A 102 3.16 -0.86 0.43
N ALA A 103 3.75 -1.41 -0.61
CA ALA A 103 5.13 -1.85 -0.64
C ALA A 103 5.69 -1.69 -2.05
N LEU A 104 7.03 -1.61 -2.16
CA LEU A 104 7.71 -1.72 -3.44
C LEU A 104 8.92 -2.65 -3.36
N THR A 105 9.30 -3.23 -4.49
CA THR A 105 10.55 -3.95 -4.68
C THR A 105 11.21 -3.52 -5.99
N VAL A 106 12.51 -3.21 -5.96
CA VAL A 106 13.30 -2.91 -7.15
C VAL A 106 13.62 -4.22 -7.87
N VAL A 107 13.25 -4.30 -9.14
CA VAL A 107 13.46 -5.48 -10.01
C VAL A 107 14.87 -5.47 -10.58
N THR A 108 15.31 -4.32 -11.11
CA THR A 108 16.63 -4.06 -11.68
C THR A 108 16.98 -2.59 -11.50
N GLY A 109 18.28 -2.29 -11.42
CA GLY A 109 18.78 -0.93 -11.24
C GLY A 109 18.74 -0.49 -9.78
N GLU A 110 18.63 0.82 -9.58
CA GLU A 110 18.64 1.46 -8.26
C GLU A 110 17.65 2.62 -8.24
N LEU A 111 16.95 2.79 -7.13
CA LEU A 111 16.06 3.92 -6.89
C LEU A 111 16.43 4.60 -5.57
N VAL A 112 16.23 5.91 -5.52
CA VAL A 112 16.31 6.70 -4.29
C VAL A 112 14.90 6.96 -3.80
N GLU A 113 14.66 6.73 -2.51
CA GLU A 113 13.43 7.15 -1.84
C GLU A 113 13.74 8.27 -0.85
N HIS A 114 13.07 9.42 -1.03
CA HIS A 114 12.97 10.40 0.05
C HIS A 114 11.68 10.17 0.80
N HIS A 115 11.73 10.04 2.13
CA HIS A 115 10.55 9.81 2.96
C HIS A 115 10.53 10.68 4.21
N TRP A 116 9.33 10.94 4.71
CA TRP A 116 9.15 11.73 5.92
C TRP A 116 9.17 10.87 7.18
N ASP A 117 10.13 11.13 8.07
CA ASP A 117 10.21 10.54 9.43
C ASP A 117 10.69 11.60 10.44
N GLY A 118 9.76 12.50 10.80
CA GLY A 118 10.07 13.69 11.60
C GLY A 118 11.01 14.70 10.92
N GLY A 119 11.25 14.50 9.63
CA GLY A 119 12.18 15.23 8.77
C GLY A 119 12.36 14.44 7.48
N LEU A 120 12.84 15.10 6.41
CA LEU A 120 13.12 14.40 5.15
C LEU A 120 14.34 13.48 5.33
N ARG A 121 14.15 12.21 5.03
CA ARG A 121 15.18 11.16 5.04
C ARG A 121 15.36 10.64 3.63
N GLU A 122 16.56 10.18 3.34
CA GLU A 122 16.90 9.57 2.06
C GLU A 122 17.36 8.14 2.32
N ARG A 123 16.97 7.22 1.43
CA ARG A 123 17.62 5.91 1.31
C ARG A 123 17.74 5.49 -0.14
N ILE A 124 18.76 4.70 -0.40
CA ILE A 124 18.95 4.00 -1.67
C ILE A 124 18.29 2.63 -1.54
N LEU A 125 17.58 2.22 -2.59
CA LEU A 125 17.00 0.90 -2.76
C LEU A 125 17.68 0.25 -3.96
N ALA A 126 18.58 -0.68 -3.68
CA ALA A 126 19.27 -1.44 -4.71
C ALA A 126 18.37 -2.55 -5.30
N GLU A 127 18.83 -3.18 -6.37
CA GLU A 127 18.17 -4.34 -6.96
C GLU A 127 17.83 -5.42 -5.91
N GLY A 128 16.57 -5.87 -5.90
CA GLY A 128 16.04 -6.83 -4.95
C GLY A 128 15.62 -6.23 -3.59
N GLU A 129 16.00 -4.99 -3.31
CA GLU A 129 15.58 -4.28 -2.09
C GLU A 129 14.21 -3.61 -2.28
N GLY A 130 13.63 -3.17 -1.16
CA GLY A 130 12.28 -2.64 -1.17
C GLY A 130 11.88 -1.85 0.08
N GLY A 131 10.74 -1.17 -0.05
CA GLY A 131 10.13 -0.36 0.99
C GLY A 131 8.75 -0.85 1.40
N ARG A 132 8.33 -0.51 2.62
CA ARG A 132 6.96 -0.72 3.14
C ARG A 132 6.37 0.65 3.48
N PHE A 133 5.11 0.85 3.12
CA PHE A 133 4.40 2.12 3.25
C PHE A 133 3.19 1.94 4.18
N PRO A 134 3.34 2.19 5.50
CA PRO A 134 2.18 2.26 6.38
C PRO A 134 1.24 3.41 5.98
N LEU A 135 0.04 3.45 6.58
CA LEU A 135 -0.87 4.58 6.40
C LEU A 135 -0.19 5.91 6.77
N GLY A 136 -0.30 6.89 5.89
CA GLY A 136 0.33 8.20 6.05
C GLY A 136 1.83 8.21 5.77
N HIS A 137 2.41 7.14 5.21
CA HIS A 137 3.79 7.18 4.70
C HIS A 137 3.87 8.16 3.54
N VAL A 138 4.65 9.22 3.73
CA VAL A 138 4.84 10.28 2.74
C VAL A 138 6.24 10.15 2.16
N HIS A 139 6.32 9.93 0.84
CA HIS A 139 7.57 9.73 0.16
C HIS A 139 7.55 10.17 -1.31
N ASP A 140 8.73 10.24 -1.91
CA ASP A 140 8.90 10.20 -3.36
C ASP A 140 9.89 9.09 -3.72
N VAL A 141 9.90 8.75 -5.01
CA VAL A 141 10.80 7.77 -5.60
C VAL A 141 11.44 8.40 -6.82
N VAL A 142 12.76 8.31 -6.90
CA VAL A 142 13.57 9.00 -7.91
C VAL A 142 14.58 8.04 -8.50
N ASN A 143 14.72 8.05 -9.82
CA ASN A 143 15.89 7.47 -10.47
C ASN A 143 16.97 8.55 -10.67
N THR A 144 17.94 8.61 -9.76
CA THR A 144 19.11 9.51 -9.85
C THR A 144 20.28 8.91 -10.65
N SER A 145 20.11 7.69 -11.16
CA SER A 145 21.14 6.98 -11.93
C SER A 145 21.08 7.36 -13.41
N THR A 146 22.20 7.13 -14.12
CA THR A 146 22.25 7.24 -15.59
C THR A 146 21.71 5.99 -16.30
N ALA A 147 21.44 4.92 -15.55
CA ALA A 147 20.82 3.70 -16.06
C ALA A 147 19.32 3.67 -15.67
N PRO A 148 18.45 3.04 -16.48
CA PRO A 148 17.06 2.87 -16.11
C PRO A 148 16.91 1.88 -14.94
N ALA A 149 15.82 2.03 -14.20
CA ALA A 149 15.41 1.11 -13.13
C ALA A 149 13.99 0.59 -13.38
N VAL A 150 13.63 -0.50 -12.72
CA VAL A 150 12.29 -1.09 -12.77
C VAL A 150 11.89 -1.48 -11.36
N SER A 151 10.64 -1.21 -10.97
CA SER A 151 10.10 -1.61 -9.68
C SER A 151 8.71 -2.21 -9.79
N VAL A 152 8.36 -3.06 -8.83
CA VAL A 152 7.01 -3.57 -8.61
C VAL A 152 6.45 -2.93 -7.35
N HIS A 153 5.24 -2.40 -7.45
CA HIS A 153 4.52 -1.75 -6.35
C HIS A 153 3.22 -2.50 -6.08
N ALA A 154 2.82 -2.63 -4.82
CA ALA A 154 1.53 -3.19 -4.44
C ALA A 154 0.83 -2.27 -3.44
N TYR A 155 -0.49 -2.09 -3.60
CA TYR A 155 -1.31 -1.21 -2.75
C TYR A 155 -2.55 -1.93 -2.25
N SER A 156 -2.87 -1.74 -0.97
CA SER A 156 -4.01 -2.40 -0.35
C SER A 156 -4.67 -1.56 0.76
N PRO A 157 -6.00 -1.32 0.71
CA PRO A 157 -6.88 -1.58 -0.45
C PRO A 157 -6.36 -0.90 -1.73
N PRO A 158 -6.87 -1.23 -2.92
CA PRO A 158 -6.43 -0.59 -4.16
C PRO A 158 -6.51 0.94 -4.05
N LEU A 159 -5.59 1.64 -4.73
CA LEU A 159 -5.51 3.08 -4.69
C LEU A 159 -6.82 3.73 -5.15
N THR A 160 -7.29 4.70 -4.37
CA THR A 160 -8.44 5.55 -4.74
C THR A 160 -8.10 7.03 -4.76
N ALA A 161 -7.00 7.41 -4.13
CA ALA A 161 -6.55 8.78 -4.00
C ALA A 161 -5.07 8.84 -3.61
N MET A 162 -4.44 9.98 -3.91
CA MET A 162 -3.14 10.36 -3.39
C MET A 162 -3.20 11.80 -2.87
N HIS A 163 -2.37 12.09 -1.88
CA HIS A 163 -2.19 13.44 -1.38
C HIS A 163 -0.75 13.87 -1.58
N TYR A 164 -0.56 15.11 -2.03
CA TYR A 164 0.77 15.66 -2.29
C TYR A 164 1.21 16.61 -1.18
N TYR A 165 2.51 16.66 -0.97
CA TYR A 165 3.13 17.40 0.11
C TYR A 165 4.35 18.19 -0.37
N GLU A 166 4.76 19.13 0.46
CA GLU A 166 6.04 19.80 0.40
C GLU A 166 6.64 19.87 1.81
N VAL A 167 7.97 19.99 1.88
CA VAL A 167 8.67 20.35 3.10
C VAL A 167 8.84 21.87 3.10
N THR A 168 8.22 22.55 4.06
CA THR A 168 8.32 24.02 4.21
C THR A 168 9.71 24.44 4.69
N ASP A 169 10.08 25.71 4.52
CA ASP A 169 11.32 26.30 5.09
C ASP A 169 11.49 26.06 6.60
N GLY A 170 10.39 25.96 7.34
CA GLY A 170 10.38 25.64 8.78
C GLY A 170 10.64 24.17 9.11
N GLY A 171 10.95 23.31 8.13
CA GLY A 171 11.19 21.88 8.33
C GLY A 171 9.93 21.12 8.74
N THR A 172 8.76 21.52 8.24
CA THR A 172 7.47 20.86 8.50
C THR A 172 6.86 20.35 7.21
N LEU A 173 6.07 19.29 7.32
CA LEU A 173 5.37 18.70 6.17
C LEU A 173 4.01 19.38 5.98
N ARG A 174 3.78 19.93 4.77
CA ARG A 174 2.53 20.61 4.41
C ARG A 174 1.88 19.92 3.22
N ARG A 175 0.59 19.58 3.35
CA ARG A 175 -0.20 19.06 2.22
C ARG A 175 -0.49 20.20 1.24
N THR A 176 -0.21 19.97 -0.03
CA THR A 176 -0.38 20.94 -1.13
C THR A 176 -1.54 20.60 -2.05
N GLY A 177 -1.95 19.34 -2.12
CA GLY A 177 -3.03 18.93 -3.01
C GLY A 177 -3.51 17.50 -2.77
N SER A 178 -4.57 17.13 -3.47
CA SER A 178 -5.15 15.79 -3.43
C SER A 178 -5.78 15.49 -4.77
N ILE A 179 -5.65 14.25 -5.22
CA ILE A 179 -6.26 13.76 -6.45
C ILE A 179 -6.96 12.45 -6.19
N LEU A 180 -8.04 12.19 -6.93
CA LEU A 180 -8.63 10.87 -7.01
C LEU A 180 -7.95 10.14 -8.18
N THR A 181 -7.34 9.00 -7.87
CA THR A 181 -6.56 8.23 -8.84
C THR A 181 -6.58 6.76 -8.43
N THR A 182 -6.57 5.89 -9.44
CA THR A 182 -6.26 4.46 -9.28
C THR A 182 -4.88 4.12 -9.82
N ASP A 183 -4.22 5.06 -10.49
CA ASP A 183 -2.83 4.96 -10.93
C ASP A 183 -1.91 5.36 -9.77
N PRO A 184 -0.83 4.60 -9.50
CA PRO A 184 0.15 4.96 -8.49
C PRO A 184 0.96 6.22 -8.81
N GLU A 185 1.12 6.56 -10.09
CA GLU A 185 1.97 7.68 -10.49
C GLU A 185 1.31 8.49 -11.60
N PRO A 186 0.14 9.09 -11.32
CA PRO A 186 -0.59 9.83 -12.34
C PRO A 186 0.20 11.05 -12.78
N ASP A 187 0.17 11.32 -14.09
CA ASP A 187 0.64 12.59 -14.65
C ASP A 187 -0.28 13.70 -14.15
N VAL A 188 0.09 14.32 -13.03
CA VAL A 188 -0.70 15.43 -12.48
C VAL A 188 -0.25 16.72 -13.15
N PRO A 189 -1.14 17.45 -13.84
CA PRO A 189 -0.89 18.84 -14.13
C PRO A 189 -0.66 19.55 -12.79
N THR A 190 0.41 20.34 -12.68
CA THR A 190 0.60 21.27 -11.58
C THR A 190 -0.68 22.09 -11.45
N LEU A 191 -1.48 21.87 -10.39
CA LEU A 191 -2.51 22.83 -10.02
C LEU A 191 -1.77 24.11 -9.66
N GLU A 192 -1.80 25.10 -10.56
CA GLU A 192 -1.28 26.43 -10.26
C GLU A 192 -1.87 26.88 -8.92
N ALA A 193 -0.99 27.40 -8.07
CA ALA A 193 -1.32 27.79 -6.71
C ALA A 193 -2.65 28.57 -6.68
N VAL A 194 -3.56 28.17 -5.79
CA VAL A 194 -4.75 28.96 -5.47
C VAL A 194 -4.27 30.38 -5.15
N PRO A 195 -4.73 31.42 -5.87
CA PRO A 195 -4.32 32.78 -5.57
C PRO A 195 -4.72 33.07 -4.13
N THR A 196 -3.72 33.27 -3.26
CA THR A 196 -3.97 33.81 -1.93
C THR A 196 -4.61 35.16 -2.16
N ALA A 197 -5.86 35.34 -1.75
CA ALA A 197 -6.50 36.64 -1.77
C ALA A 197 -5.65 37.58 -0.89
N SER A 198 -4.83 38.41 -1.52
CA SER A 198 -4.18 39.53 -0.86
C SER A 198 -5.29 40.46 -0.38
N ALA A 199 -5.43 40.55 0.94
CA ALA A 199 -6.22 41.58 1.57
C ALA A 199 -5.56 42.93 1.27
N GLU A 200 -6.20 43.76 0.44
CA GLU A 200 -5.93 45.19 0.44
C GLU A 200 -6.92 45.86 1.40
N PRO A 201 -6.45 46.71 2.33
CA PRO A 201 -7.34 47.59 3.07
C PRO A 201 -7.70 48.78 2.18
N GLU A 202 -8.98 48.94 1.88
CA GLU A 202 -9.52 50.19 1.33
C GLU A 202 -9.32 51.31 2.37
N GLU A 203 -8.34 52.18 2.15
CA GLU A 203 -8.21 53.46 2.86
C GLU A 203 -9.33 54.40 2.37
N GLY A 204 -10.36 54.56 3.21
CA GLY A 204 -11.44 55.51 2.99
C GLY A 204 -10.97 56.96 3.12
N GLY A 205 -10.84 57.65 1.99
CA GLY A 205 -10.67 59.10 1.92
C GLY A 205 -11.95 59.84 2.33
N ARG A 206 -11.81 60.86 3.18
CA ARG A 206 -12.81 61.91 3.41
C ARG A 206 -12.48 63.15 2.59
#